data_AF-A0A534Y1W7-F1
#
_entry.id   AF-A0A534Y1W7-F1
#
_cell.length_a   1.000
_cell.length_b   1.000
_cell.length_c   1.000
_cell.angle_alpha   90.00
_cell.angle_beta   90.00
_cell.angle_gamma   90.00
#
_symmetry.space_group_name_H-M   'P 1'
#
loop_
_entity.id
_entity.type
_entity.pdbx_description
1 polymer ?
#
loop_
_entity_poly.entity_id
_entity_poly.type
_entity_poly.pdbx_seq_one_letter_code
_entity_poly.pdbx_strand_id
1 'polypeptide(L)' 'MTRSAAARAALALAVLVPLLVLAALAGLSLGAGNASIANALRGVEPDATLVFRLRLPRVLLAAEVGAALS' A
#
# COMPACT_ATOMS: atom_id res chain seq x y z
N MET A 1 2.96 -32.14 -15.64
CA MET A 1 2.75 -30.95 -16.50
C MET A 1 3.59 -29.80 -15.96
N THR A 2 4.68 -29.45 -16.62
CA THR A 2 5.53 -28.31 -16.27
C THR A 2 4.79 -27.01 -16.59
N ARG A 3 4.45 -26.21 -15.57
CA ARG A 3 3.82 -24.90 -15.77
C ARG A 3 4.76 -24.00 -16.59
N SER A 4 4.21 -23.28 -17.57
CA SER A 4 4.96 -22.29 -18.34
C SER A 4 5.57 -21.22 -17.41
N ALA A 5 6.65 -20.56 -17.85
CA ALA A 5 7.26 -19.46 -17.10
C ALA A 5 6.22 -18.37 -16.76
N ALA A 6 5.33 -18.04 -17.70
CA ALA A 6 4.24 -17.10 -17.49
C ALA A 6 3.26 -17.54 -16.38
N ALA A 7 2.86 -18.82 -16.35
CA ALA A 7 1.95 -19.33 -15.33
C ALA A 7 2.58 -19.31 -13.92
N ARG A 8 3.91 -19.51 -13.81
CA ARG A 8 4.63 -19.39 -12.54
C ARG A 8 4.74 -17.93 -12.10
N ALA A 9 5.04 -17.01 -13.02
CA ALA A 9 5.08 -15.58 -12.73
C ALA A 9 3.70 -15.04 -12.28
N ALA A 10 2.63 -15.44 -12.95
CA ALA A 10 1.27 -15.07 -12.56
C ALA A 10 0.92 -15.57 -11.15
N LEU A 11 1.31 -16.80 -10.79
CA LEU A 11 1.11 -17.32 -9.45
C LEU A 11 1.91 -16.54 -8.41
N ALA A 12 3.16 -16.18 -8.72
CA ALA A 12 3.99 -15.39 -7.82
C ALA A 12 3.37 -14.00 -7.57
N LEU A 13 2.90 -13.33 -8.62
CA LEU A 13 2.18 -12.06 -8.51
C LEU A 13 0.90 -12.20 -7.69
N ALA A 14 0.13 -13.28 -7.88
CA ALA A 14 -1.08 -13.53 -7.11
C ALA A 14 -0.83 -13.66 -5.60
N VAL A 15 0.38 -14.07 -5.20
CA VAL A 15 0.78 -14.14 -3.78
C VAL A 15 1.37 -12.82 -3.29
N LEU A 16 2.18 -12.14 -4.11
CA LEU A 16 2.88 -10.91 -3.72
C LEU A 16 1.97 -9.68 -3.68
N VAL A 17 1.01 -9.57 -4.60
CA VAL A 17 0.10 -8.41 -4.66
C VAL A 17 -0.73 -8.24 -3.38
N PRO A 18 -1.37 -9.29 -2.81
CA PRO A 18 -2.08 -9.16 -1.53
C PRO A 18 -1.18 -8.68 -0.38
N LEU A 19 0.05 -9.17 -0.31
CA LEU A 19 1.04 -8.73 0.68
C LEU A 19 1.34 -7.24 0.55
N LEU A 20 1.50 -6.76 -0.69
CA LEU A 20 1.79 -5.36 -1.00
C LEU A 20 0.60 -4.46 -0.63
N VAL A 21 -0.63 -4.91 -0.89
CA VAL A 21 -1.86 -4.21 -0.49
C VAL A 21 -1.98 -4.12 1.04
N LEU A 22 -1.73 -5.22 1.75
CA LEU A 22 -1.77 -5.22 3.22
C LEU A 22 -0.71 -4.28 3.82
N ALA A 23 0.50 -4.29 3.27
CA ALA A 23 1.56 -3.37 3.68
C ALA A 23 1.18 -1.91 3.46
N ALA A 24 0.57 -1.58 2.31
CA ALA A 24 0.09 -0.24 2.01
C ALA A 24 -1.02 0.20 2.99
N LEU A 25 -2.01 -0.66 3.24
CA LEU A 25 -3.09 -0.38 4.20
C LEU A 25 -2.54 -0.17 5.61
N ALA A 26 -1.58 -1.00 6.04
CA ALA A 26 -0.89 -0.84 7.30
C ALA A 26 -0.14 0.50 7.36
N GLY A 27 0.59 0.87 6.31
CA GLY A 27 1.33 2.13 6.23
C GLY A 27 0.45 3.39 6.20
N LEU A 28 -0.79 3.28 5.70
CA LEU A 28 -1.79 4.34 5.75
C LEU A 28 -2.50 4.43 7.11
N SER A 29 -2.70 3.29 7.77
CA SER A 29 -3.39 3.21 9.07
C SER A 29 -2.48 3.58 10.23
N LEU A 30 -1.22 3.15 10.17
CA LEU A 30 -0.22 3.31 11.22
C LEU A 30 0.63 4.55 10.97
N GLY A 31 0.60 5.50 11.89
CA GLY A 31 1.38 6.73 11.81
C GLY A 31 1.32 7.55 13.08
N ALA A 32 1.98 8.72 13.07
CA ALA A 32 1.86 9.69 14.16
C ALA A 32 0.42 10.23 14.19
N GLY A 33 -0.26 10.07 15.33
CA GLY A 33 -1.65 10.46 15.53
C GLY A 33 -2.67 9.41 15.10
N ASN A 34 -3.83 9.42 15.77
CA ASN A 34 -4.95 8.56 15.43
C ASN A 34 -5.75 9.21 14.30
N ALA A 35 -5.81 8.57 13.12
CA ALA A 35 -6.54 9.09 11.96
C ALA A 35 -7.39 7.97 11.37
N SER A 36 -8.66 8.24 11.10
CA SER A 36 -9.56 7.27 10.50
C SER A 36 -9.52 7.34 8.97
N ILE A 37 -9.17 6.22 8.33
CA ILE A 37 -9.21 6.11 6.86
C ILE A 37 -10.65 6.35 6.34
N ALA A 38 -11.65 5.88 7.07
CA ALA A 38 -13.05 6.08 6.68
C ALA A 38 -13.44 7.56 6.69
N ASN A 39 -12.97 8.32 7.68
CA ASN A 39 -13.20 9.77 7.76
C ASN A 39 -12.43 10.52 6.68
N ALA A 40 -11.18 10.11 6.42
CA ALA A 40 -10.38 10.66 5.34
C ALA A 40 -11.08 10.49 3.99
N LEU A 41 -11.59 9.28 3.68
CA LEU A 41 -12.35 9.01 2.46
C LEU A 41 -13.64 9.82 2.33
N ARG A 42 -14.21 10.27 3.46
CA ARG A 42 -15.38 11.18 3.49
C ARG A 42 -14.98 12.66 3.46
N GLY A 43 -13.70 12.98 3.40
CA GLY A 43 -13.20 14.36 3.38
C GLY A 43 -13.27 15.07 4.73
N VAL A 44 -13.36 14.34 5.85
CA VAL A 44 -13.40 14.95 7.18
C VAL A 44 -11.99 15.36 7.59
N GLU A 45 -11.81 16.65 7.89
CA GLU A 45 -10.55 17.16 8.43
C GLU A 45 -10.46 16.94 9.95
N PRO A 46 -9.26 16.67 10.50
CA PRO A 46 -7.95 16.69 9.84
C PRO A 46 -7.55 15.37 9.14
N ASP A 47 -8.38 14.32 9.24
CA ASP A 47 -8.05 12.96 8.77
C ASP A 47 -7.73 12.93 7.28
N ALA A 48 -8.48 13.67 6.46
CA ALA A 48 -8.25 13.76 5.02
C ALA A 48 -6.86 14.32 4.68
N THR A 49 -6.47 15.43 5.32
CA THR A 49 -5.12 15.99 5.15
C THR A 49 -4.04 15.02 5.61
N LEU A 50 -4.19 14.40 6.79
CA LEU A 50 -3.19 13.46 7.31
C LEU A 50 -3.01 12.25 6.39
N VAL A 51 -4.10 11.63 5.95
CA VAL A 51 -4.04 10.42 5.12
C VAL A 51 -3.56 10.75 3.70
N PHE A 52 -4.17 11.72 3.01
CA PHE A 52 -3.88 11.95 1.60
C PHE A 52 -2.68 12.84 1.32
N ARG A 53 -2.36 13.80 2.19
CA ARG A 53 -1.23 14.73 1.96
C ARG A 53 0.05 14.28 2.63
N LEU A 54 -0.02 13.49 3.69
CA LEU A 54 1.18 13.04 4.42
C LEU A 54 1.44 11.54 4.27
N ARG A 55 0.45 10.70 4.59
CA ARG A 55 0.67 9.24 4.64
C ARG A 55 0.73 8.60 3.26
N LEU A 56 -0.17 8.97 2.35
CA LEU A 56 -0.22 8.39 1.01
C LEU A 56 1.07 8.65 0.21
N PRO A 57 1.61 9.89 0.11
CA PRO A 57 2.86 10.11 -0.61
C PRO A 57 4.04 9.33 -0.01
N ARG A 58 4.11 9.25 1.33
CA ARG A 58 5.14 8.48 2.03
C ARG A 58 5.08 6.98 1.71
N VAL A 59 3.88 6.40 1.70
CA VAL A 59 3.69 4.96 1.41
C VAL A 59 4.05 4.67 -0.05
N LEU A 60 3.64 5.53 -0.99
CA LEU A 60 3.99 5.39 -2.40
C LEU A 60 5.51 5.48 -2.60
N LEU A 61 6.16 6.49 -2.02
CA LEU A 61 7.61 6.65 -2.08
C LEU A 61 8.34 5.43 -1.49
N ALA A 62 7.88 4.90 -0.36
CA ALA A 62 8.47 3.69 0.23
C ALA A 62 8.32 2.46 -0.68
N ALA A 63 7.18 2.32 -1.37
CA ALA A 63 6.98 1.24 -2.33
C ALA A 63 7.89 1.39 -3.56
N GLU A 64 8.03 2.60 -4.09
CA GLU A 64 8.92 2.90 -5.23
C GLU A 64 10.39 2.63 -4.88
N VAL A 65 10.87 3.14 -3.73
CA VAL A 65 12.25 2.89 -3.28
C VAL A 65 12.48 1.41 -3.01
N GLY A 66 11.52 0.73 -2.37
CA GLY A 66 11.61 -0.71 -2.13
C GLY A 66 11.72 -1.51 -3.42
N ALA A 67 10.94 -1.17 -4.43
CA ALA A 67 11.00 -1.79 -5.75
C ALA A 67 12.28 -1.46 -6.52
N ALA A 68 12.86 -0.27 -6.31
CA ALA A 68 14.11 0.12 -6.94
C ALA A 68 15.36 -0.58 -6.35
N LEU A 69 15.27 -1.03 -5.09
CA LEU A 69 16.37 -1.68 -4.36
C LEU A 69 16.35 -3.22 -4.43
N SER A 70 15.27 -3.82 -4.91
CA SER A 70 15.11 -5.28 -5.05
C SER A 70 15.62 -5.80 -6.39
#